data_AF-N1ZJW6-F1
#
_entry.id   AF-N1ZJW6-F1
#
_cell.length_a   1.000
_cell.length_b   1.000
_cell.length_c   1.000
_cell.angle_alpha   90.00
_cell.angle_beta   90.00
_cell.angle_gamma   90.00
#
_symmetry.space_group_name_H-M   'P 1'
#
loop_
_entity.id
_entity.type
_entity.pdbx_description
1 polymer ?
#
loop_
_entity_poly.entity_id
_entity_poly.type
_entity_poly.pdbx_seq_one_letter_code
_entity_poly.pdbx_strand_id
1 'polypeptide(L)'
;MNSEYGSYTKNYHLLKPDDKDFYDIEHINGNMDIVDIELDKLDQKTIQLNEAVVDISGLIGTKTDTGGTNTEGTVMAKLNAVLDKNDDTEIDIDSIKELIGQTSNTGGTASSGSVMAKLNKMLSDWTNSRASKIDTINNVIGATANTGGTTQAGTVMAKLNASLQNEVDIKELIGQAANTGGTSNAGTAMAKLNKLLTDWTNARAVKIDTINSAIGTTGSTGGTATAGSVMAKLNALLSKVSGGVGIKSIQRGSFVEDFSVETVKTTKITISTVNPQKTFVIINGGLSAGYSNSSSAVRGYVGTVASTYFNYCAGRASLTIGAGTVGYQVVEFY
;
A
#
# COMPACT_ATOMS: atom_id res chain seq x y z
N MET A 1 -10.69 109.07 86.25
CA MET A 1 -10.97 109.66 87.58
C MET A 1 -9.65 110.20 88.08
N ASN A 2 -9.47 111.52 88.10
CA ASN A 2 -8.28 112.13 88.70
C ASN A 2 -8.57 112.27 90.19
N SER A 3 -7.75 111.64 91.02
CA SER A 3 -7.70 111.98 92.45
C SER A 3 -6.95 113.30 92.61
N GLU A 4 -7.03 113.92 93.78
CA GLU A 4 -6.34 115.17 94.13
C GLU A 4 -4.79 115.09 94.07
N TYR A 5 -4.22 113.94 93.68
CA TYR A 5 -2.80 113.58 93.87
C TYR A 5 -2.17 112.81 92.68
N GLY A 6 -2.70 112.95 91.46
CA GLY A 6 -2.12 112.40 90.22
C GLY A 6 -3.05 111.54 89.35
N SER A 7 -2.47 110.69 88.49
CA SER A 7 -3.21 109.83 87.55
C SER A 7 -2.80 108.35 87.63
N TYR A 8 -3.72 107.42 87.36
CA TYR A 8 -3.47 105.97 87.50
C TYR A 8 -2.96 105.31 86.20
N THR A 9 -2.05 104.34 86.33
CA THR A 9 -1.58 103.51 85.20
C THR A 9 -2.65 102.55 84.71
N LYS A 10 -2.64 102.24 83.40
CA LYS A 10 -3.73 101.49 82.74
C LYS A 10 -3.90 100.04 83.19
N ASN A 11 -2.81 99.31 83.42
CA ASN A 11 -2.85 97.85 83.58
C ASN A 11 -2.98 97.44 85.05
N TYR A 12 -2.27 98.14 85.93
CA TYR A 12 -2.17 97.79 87.35
C TYR A 12 -2.74 98.87 88.27
N HIS A 13 -3.28 99.97 87.72
CA HIS A 13 -3.86 101.07 88.51
C HIS A 13 -2.91 101.61 89.58
N LEU A 14 -1.63 101.71 89.24
CA LEU A 14 -0.62 102.36 90.08
C LEU A 14 -0.79 103.88 90.01
N LEU A 15 -0.79 104.59 91.14
CA LEU A 15 -0.86 106.03 91.19
C LEU A 15 0.46 106.64 90.72
N LYS A 16 0.43 107.40 89.64
CA LYS A 16 1.56 108.16 89.13
C LYS A 16 1.41 109.62 89.57
N PRO A 17 2.35 110.17 90.37
CA PRO A 17 2.30 111.57 90.77
C PRO A 17 2.37 112.51 89.56
N ASP A 18 1.69 113.66 89.63
CA ASP A 18 1.84 114.73 88.63
C ASP A 18 3.04 115.63 89.00
N ASP A 19 3.54 116.41 88.04
CA ASP A 19 4.78 117.22 88.18
C ASP A 19 4.76 118.26 89.32
N LYS A 20 3.60 118.49 89.95
CA LYS A 20 3.39 119.47 91.03
C LYS A 20 3.05 118.86 92.39
N ASP A 21 2.94 117.53 92.48
CA ASP A 21 2.58 116.86 93.73
C ASP A 21 3.81 116.60 94.60
N PHE A 22 3.69 116.84 95.91
CA PHE A 22 4.72 116.48 96.88
C PHE A 22 4.74 114.95 97.05
N TYR A 23 5.94 114.39 97.20
CA TYR A 23 6.15 112.95 97.35
C TYR A 23 5.44 112.40 98.59
N ASP A 24 4.45 111.54 98.40
CA ASP A 24 3.74 110.84 99.47
C ASP A 24 4.18 109.37 99.51
N ILE A 25 4.69 108.96 100.68
CA ILE A 25 5.15 107.61 100.95
C ILE A 25 3.97 106.62 100.93
N GLU A 26 2.77 107.02 101.34
CA GLU A 26 1.60 106.13 101.40
C GLU A 26 1.17 105.68 100.00
N HIS A 27 1.18 106.59 99.02
CA HIS A 27 0.88 106.28 97.63
C HIS A 27 1.88 105.31 97.00
N ILE A 28 3.16 105.45 97.34
CA ILE A 28 4.20 104.57 96.82
C ILE A 28 4.17 103.20 97.49
N ASN A 29 3.90 103.14 98.79
CA ASN A 29 3.67 101.88 99.48
C ASN A 29 2.47 101.13 98.87
N GLY A 30 1.36 101.84 98.59
CA GLY A 30 0.22 101.23 97.90
C GLY A 30 0.54 100.72 96.49
N ASN A 31 1.36 101.44 95.72
CA ASN A 31 1.85 100.94 94.42
C ASN A 31 2.75 99.71 94.58
N MET A 32 3.60 99.70 95.60
CA MET A 32 4.49 98.57 95.89
C MET A 32 3.70 97.33 96.29
N ASP A 33 2.64 97.48 97.09
CA ASP A 33 1.73 96.38 97.44
C ASP A 33 1.06 95.78 96.18
N ILE A 34 0.58 96.65 95.27
CA ILE A 34 0.00 96.19 93.99
C ILE A 34 1.06 95.47 93.14
N VAL A 35 2.27 96.01 93.04
CA VAL A 35 3.36 95.41 92.27
C VAL A 35 3.74 94.05 92.84
N ASP A 36 3.84 93.92 94.16
CA ASP A 36 4.13 92.66 94.85
C ASP A 36 3.06 91.60 94.57
N ILE A 37 1.77 91.97 94.69
CA ILE A 37 0.64 91.10 94.38
C ILE A 37 0.65 90.62 92.92
N GLU A 38 0.91 91.52 91.98
CA GLU A 38 0.90 91.18 90.55
C GLU A 38 2.14 90.38 90.13
N LEU A 39 3.28 90.59 90.79
CA LEU A 39 4.47 89.75 90.63
C LEU A 39 4.23 88.33 91.17
N ASP A 40 3.58 88.18 92.33
CA ASP A 40 3.21 86.87 92.87
C ASP A 40 2.24 86.13 91.93
N LYS A 41 1.22 86.82 91.40
CA LYS A 41 0.31 86.24 90.39
C LYS A 41 1.04 85.75 89.14
N LEU A 42 2.04 86.51 88.67
CA LEU A 42 2.85 86.13 87.51
C LEU A 42 3.72 84.90 87.81
N ASP A 43 4.30 84.82 89.00
CA ASP A 43 5.10 83.68 89.44
C ASP A 43 4.23 82.41 89.52
N GLN A 44 3.05 82.50 90.16
CA GLN A 44 2.08 81.41 90.23
C GLN A 44 1.66 80.89 88.84
N LYS A 45 1.41 81.80 87.88
CA LYS A 45 1.07 81.43 86.50
C LYS A 45 2.25 80.76 85.78
N THR A 46 3.48 81.19 86.07
CA THR A 46 4.70 80.60 85.51
C THR A 46 4.94 79.20 86.07
N ILE A 47 4.70 78.99 87.36
CA ILE A 47 4.74 77.67 88.01
C ILE A 47 3.73 76.73 87.36
N GLN A 48 2.46 77.15 87.24
CA GLN A 48 1.41 76.36 86.60
C GLN A 48 1.74 75.99 85.15
N LEU A 49 2.34 76.92 84.39
CA LEU A 49 2.77 76.64 83.02
C LEU A 49 3.91 75.61 82.98
N ASN A 50 4.89 75.72 83.87
CA ASN A 50 6.00 74.77 83.95
C ASN A 50 5.52 73.37 84.31
N GLU A 51 4.61 73.24 85.28
CA GLU A 51 3.99 71.96 85.65
C GLU A 51 3.25 71.34 84.46
N ALA A 52 2.43 72.12 83.75
CA ALA A 52 1.71 71.64 82.57
C ALA A 52 2.65 71.19 81.43
N VAL A 53 3.76 71.90 81.21
CA VAL A 53 4.77 71.51 80.20
C VAL A 53 5.45 70.20 80.60
N VAL A 54 5.75 70.01 81.88
CA VAL A 54 6.32 68.76 82.40
C VAL A 54 5.35 67.60 82.18
N ASP A 55 4.07 67.75 82.52
CA ASP A 55 3.06 66.72 82.32
C ASP A 55 2.88 66.33 80.85
N ILE A 56 2.78 67.32 79.95
CA ILE A 56 2.69 67.08 78.50
C ILE A 56 3.93 66.35 77.99
N SER A 57 5.12 66.74 78.45
CA SER A 57 6.37 66.08 78.04
C SER A 57 6.41 64.61 78.49
N GLY A 58 5.89 64.31 79.69
CA GLY A 58 5.73 62.95 80.19
C GLY A 58 4.72 62.13 79.38
N LEU A 59 3.62 62.74 78.92
CA LEU A 59 2.63 62.08 78.05
C LEU A 59 3.16 61.83 76.63
N ILE A 60 3.93 62.75 76.06
CA ILE A 60 4.53 62.59 74.73
C ILE A 60 5.63 61.54 74.77
N GLY A 61 6.52 61.62 75.77
CA GLY A 61 7.67 60.74 75.92
C GLY A 61 8.85 61.09 75.03
N THR A 62 9.80 60.16 74.89
CA THR A 62 10.98 60.30 74.02
C THR A 62 10.88 59.38 72.81
N LYS A 63 11.69 59.67 71.76
CA LYS A 63 11.73 58.85 70.54
C LYS A 63 12.04 57.37 70.82
N THR A 64 12.79 57.08 71.88
CA THR A 64 13.23 55.73 72.25
C THR A 64 12.29 55.01 73.20
N ASP A 65 11.18 55.63 73.60
CA ASP A 65 10.22 54.95 74.46
C ASP A 65 9.60 53.75 73.73
N THR A 66 9.53 52.61 74.40
CA THR A 66 8.97 51.36 73.89
C THR A 66 8.00 50.75 74.91
N GLY A 67 7.31 49.68 74.56
CA GLY A 67 6.40 48.98 75.48
C GLY A 67 5.02 49.63 75.68
N GLY A 68 4.64 50.58 74.81
CA GLY A 68 3.31 51.17 74.82
C GLY A 68 2.23 50.20 74.33
N THR A 69 1.02 50.34 74.88
CA THR A 69 -0.17 49.60 74.45
C THR A 69 -1.24 50.57 73.98
N ASN A 70 -2.39 50.08 73.51
CA ASN A 70 -3.48 50.98 73.09
C ASN A 70 -3.94 51.89 74.24
N THR A 71 -3.79 51.45 75.49
CA THR A 71 -4.27 52.16 76.69
C THR A 71 -3.14 52.73 77.55
N GLU A 72 -1.93 52.17 77.51
CA GLU A 72 -0.82 52.51 78.42
C GLU A 72 0.43 52.98 77.68
N GLY A 73 1.28 53.76 78.35
CA GLY A 73 2.53 54.30 77.80
C GLY A 73 2.40 55.69 77.17
N THR A 74 3.55 56.28 76.83
CA THR A 74 3.66 57.60 76.18
C THR A 74 3.20 57.55 74.73
N VAL A 75 2.89 58.70 74.13
CA VAL A 75 2.50 58.77 72.71
C VAL A 75 3.57 58.13 71.81
N MET A 76 4.86 58.39 72.06
CA MET A 76 5.94 57.78 71.29
C MET A 76 6.05 56.27 71.53
N ALA A 77 5.86 55.79 72.77
CA ALA A 77 5.84 54.35 73.05
C ALA A 77 4.72 53.64 72.28
N LYS A 78 3.53 54.26 72.18
CA LYS A 78 2.39 53.72 71.42
C LYS A 78 2.66 53.75 69.92
N LEU A 79 3.21 54.85 69.40
CA LEU A 79 3.55 54.97 67.99
C LEU A 79 4.58 53.94 67.57
N ASN A 80 5.67 53.77 68.34
CA ASN A 80 6.69 52.75 68.09
C ASN A 80 6.08 51.34 68.09
N ALA A 81 5.22 51.01 69.06
CA ALA A 81 4.55 49.72 69.11
C ALA A 81 3.58 49.45 67.93
N VAL A 82 2.99 50.50 67.34
CA VAL A 82 2.17 50.38 66.13
C VAL A 82 3.03 50.17 64.89
N LEU A 83 4.16 50.88 64.80
CA LEU A 83 5.12 50.72 63.71
C LEU A 83 5.73 49.31 63.72
N ASP A 84 6.15 48.81 64.88
CA ASP A 84 6.66 47.44 65.03
C ASP A 84 5.63 46.37 64.60
N LYS A 85 4.35 46.57 64.93
CA LYS A 85 3.28 45.64 64.52
C LYS A 85 2.96 45.68 63.02
N ASN A 86 3.16 46.83 62.37
CA ASN A 86 2.98 46.93 60.92
C ASN A 86 4.09 46.19 60.19
N ASP A 87 5.32 46.18 60.73
CA ASP A 87 6.41 45.32 60.22
C ASP A 87 6.09 43.83 60.36
N ASP A 88 5.34 43.43 61.41
CA ASP A 88 4.92 42.03 61.64
C ASP A 88 3.68 41.59 60.81
N THR A 89 2.87 42.52 60.27
CA THR A 89 1.58 42.21 59.62
C THR A 89 1.52 42.47 58.12
N GLU A 90 2.54 43.08 57.53
CA GLU A 90 2.76 42.94 56.10
C GLU A 90 2.93 41.44 55.82
N ILE A 91 2.17 40.90 54.86
CA ILE A 91 2.42 39.55 54.35
C ILE A 91 3.91 39.52 54.02
N ASP A 92 4.69 38.81 54.84
CA ASP A 92 6.14 38.84 54.76
C ASP A 92 6.54 38.39 53.35
N ILE A 93 6.86 39.38 52.52
CA ILE A 93 7.23 39.19 51.14
C ILE A 93 8.45 38.25 51.08
N ASP A 94 9.25 38.21 52.16
CA ASP A 94 10.40 37.33 52.26
C ASP A 94 9.99 35.88 52.55
N SER A 95 9.00 35.63 53.42
CA SER A 95 8.38 34.31 53.58
C SER A 95 7.79 33.76 52.26
N ILE A 96 7.14 34.60 51.45
CA ILE A 96 6.65 34.19 50.11
C ILE A 96 7.81 33.87 49.16
N LYS A 97 8.86 34.71 49.13
CA LYS A 97 10.06 34.45 48.32
C LYS A 97 10.75 33.16 48.72
N GLU A 98 10.81 32.85 50.02
CA GLU A 98 11.38 31.60 50.51
C GLU A 98 10.55 30.39 50.09
N LEU A 99 9.23 30.48 50.18
CA LEU A 99 8.31 29.42 49.76
C LEU A 99 8.37 29.15 48.24
N ILE A 100 8.39 30.22 47.42
CA ILE A 100 8.47 30.11 45.96
C ILE A 100 9.87 29.65 45.53
N GLY A 101 10.91 30.26 46.10
CA GLY A 101 12.31 30.04 45.74
C GLY A 101 12.75 30.78 44.46
N GLN A 102 14.04 30.68 44.14
CA GLN A 102 14.60 31.21 42.89
C GLN A 102 14.56 30.15 41.78
N THR A 103 14.53 30.58 40.51
CA THR A 103 14.48 29.69 39.32
C THR A 103 15.62 28.66 39.28
N SER A 104 16.79 29.01 39.83
CA SER A 104 17.96 28.14 39.93
C SER A 104 17.97 27.25 41.17
N ASN A 105 16.96 27.31 42.05
CA ASN A 105 16.92 26.45 43.22
C ASN A 105 16.81 24.98 42.79
N THR A 106 17.76 24.18 43.24
CA THR A 106 17.83 22.73 43.03
C THR A 106 17.83 21.99 44.38
N GLY A 107 17.64 20.67 44.37
CA GLY A 107 17.73 19.86 45.60
C GLY A 107 16.42 19.67 46.38
N GLY A 108 15.29 20.10 45.81
CA GLY A 108 13.96 19.76 46.34
C GLY A 108 13.62 18.27 46.11
N THR A 109 12.71 17.75 46.91
CA THR A 109 12.10 16.43 46.74
C THR A 109 10.61 16.59 46.37
N ALA A 110 9.88 15.49 46.14
CA ALA A 110 8.44 15.59 45.93
C ALA A 110 7.69 16.19 47.14
N SER A 111 8.25 16.08 48.34
CA SER A 111 7.65 16.54 49.60
C SER A 111 8.32 17.80 50.18
N SER A 112 9.61 18.03 49.91
CA SER A 112 10.42 19.06 50.59
C SER A 112 11.07 20.05 49.63
N GLY A 113 11.36 21.26 50.12
CA GLY A 113 11.97 22.36 49.36
C GLY A 113 10.94 23.39 48.86
N SER A 114 11.46 24.51 48.33
CA SER A 114 10.66 25.56 47.69
C SER A 114 9.87 25.04 46.48
N VAL A 115 8.80 25.73 46.11
CA VAL A 115 7.97 25.39 44.94
C VAL A 115 8.81 25.22 43.68
N MET A 116 9.78 26.12 43.45
CA MET A 116 10.67 26.05 42.29
C MET A 116 11.63 24.86 42.34
N ALA A 117 12.16 24.52 43.52
CA ALA A 117 13.00 23.34 43.69
C ALA A 117 12.21 22.03 43.40
N LYS A 118 10.93 21.97 43.81
CA LYS A 118 10.02 20.85 43.52
C LYS A 118 9.74 20.73 42.02
N LEU A 119 9.43 21.85 41.35
CA LEU A 119 9.19 21.90 39.90
C LEU A 119 10.42 21.44 39.11
N ASN A 120 11.61 21.95 39.46
CA ASN A 120 12.86 21.54 38.84
C ASN A 120 13.13 20.04 39.02
N LYS A 121 12.85 19.48 40.20
CA LYS A 121 12.97 18.04 40.46
C LYS A 121 12.00 17.23 39.61
N MET A 122 10.72 17.63 39.55
CA MET A 122 9.71 16.96 38.73
C MET A 122 10.08 16.94 37.25
N LEU A 123 10.59 18.06 36.73
CA LEU A 123 11.05 18.16 35.34
C LEU A 123 12.23 17.22 35.06
N SER A 124 13.20 17.18 35.98
CA SER A 124 14.34 16.26 35.89
C SER A 124 13.89 14.80 35.92
N ASP A 125 13.00 14.43 36.84
CA ASP A 125 12.50 13.05 36.97
C ASP A 125 11.72 12.62 35.73
N TRP A 126 10.87 13.49 35.21
CA TRP A 126 10.15 13.24 33.96
C TRP A 126 11.10 13.04 32.79
N THR A 127 12.11 13.91 32.66
CA THR A 127 13.12 13.84 31.59
C THR A 127 13.90 12.53 31.66
N ASN A 128 14.38 12.15 32.85
CA ASN A 128 15.13 10.93 33.07
C ASN A 128 14.27 9.68 32.82
N SER A 129 13.04 9.64 33.36
CA SER A 129 12.11 8.52 33.15
C SER A 129 11.75 8.34 31.67
N ARG A 130 11.50 9.46 30.96
CA ARG A 130 11.23 9.44 29.52
C ARG A 130 12.45 8.93 28.74
N ALA A 131 13.66 9.40 29.06
CA ALA A 131 14.89 8.95 28.42
C ALA A 131 15.07 7.43 28.59
N SER A 132 14.95 6.90 29.81
CA SER A 132 15.08 5.45 30.05
C SER A 132 14.06 4.61 29.28
N LYS A 133 12.81 5.09 29.15
CA LYS A 133 11.79 4.41 28.33
C LYS A 133 12.14 4.42 26.83
N ILE A 134 12.61 5.55 26.32
CA ILE A 134 13.05 5.68 24.93
C ILE A 134 14.25 4.77 24.67
N ASP A 135 15.23 4.74 25.58
CA ASP A 135 16.40 3.86 25.47
C ASP A 135 16.00 2.38 25.47
N THR A 136 15.02 2.00 26.30
CA THR A 136 14.46 0.64 26.31
C THR A 136 13.84 0.28 24.95
N ILE A 137 13.03 1.17 24.38
CA ILE A 137 12.42 0.95 23.05
C ILE A 137 13.50 0.84 21.98
N ASN A 138 14.49 1.73 21.97
CA ASN A 138 15.58 1.69 21.00
C ASN A 138 16.39 0.39 21.10
N ASN A 139 16.65 -0.09 22.32
CA ASN A 139 17.32 -1.37 22.55
C ASN A 139 16.46 -2.57 22.15
N VAL A 140 15.14 -2.50 22.29
CA VAL A 140 14.24 -3.59 21.90
C VAL A 140 14.06 -3.64 20.39
N ILE A 141 13.81 -2.51 19.72
CA ILE A 141 13.58 -2.48 18.28
C ILE A 141 14.90 -2.67 17.52
N GLY A 142 15.95 -1.94 17.93
CA GLY A 142 17.24 -1.93 17.25
C GLY A 142 17.28 -1.01 16.02
N ALA A 143 18.46 -0.87 15.42
CA ALA A 143 18.64 -0.20 14.14
C ALA A 143 18.47 -1.19 12.97
N THR A 144 18.19 -0.67 11.77
CA THR A 144 18.07 -1.49 10.55
C THR A 144 19.33 -2.30 10.24
N ALA A 145 20.50 -1.77 10.59
CA ALA A 145 21.80 -2.43 10.41
C ALA A 145 22.17 -3.41 11.55
N ASN A 146 21.33 -3.59 12.58
CA ASN A 146 21.64 -4.52 13.66
C ASN A 146 21.74 -5.96 13.14
N THR A 147 22.91 -6.56 13.34
CA THR A 147 23.22 -7.98 13.04
C THR A 147 23.63 -8.71 14.32
N GLY A 148 23.63 -10.06 14.32
CA GLY A 148 24.10 -10.86 15.46
C GLY A 148 23.04 -11.33 16.46
N GLY A 149 21.75 -11.14 16.16
CA GLY A 149 20.65 -11.80 16.87
C GLY A 149 20.38 -13.22 16.34
N THR A 150 19.49 -13.94 17.00
CA THR A 150 18.90 -15.20 16.50
C THR A 150 17.41 -14.99 16.26
N THR A 151 16.67 -15.99 15.79
CA THR A 151 15.19 -15.90 15.70
C THR A 151 14.52 -15.77 17.08
N GLN A 152 15.24 -16.07 18.17
CA GLN A 152 14.73 -16.07 19.54
C GLN A 152 15.33 -14.97 20.42
N ALA A 153 16.54 -14.50 20.12
CA ALA A 153 17.29 -13.54 20.93
C ALA A 153 17.78 -12.33 20.12
N GLY A 154 17.97 -11.19 20.80
CA GLY A 154 18.39 -9.92 20.19
C GLY A 154 17.23 -8.94 19.97
N THR A 155 17.56 -7.78 19.39
CA THR A 155 16.58 -6.74 19.02
C THR A 155 15.59 -7.25 17.96
N VAL A 156 14.41 -6.65 17.83
CA VAL A 156 13.42 -7.02 16.81
C VAL A 156 14.03 -6.97 15.41
N MET A 157 14.79 -5.92 15.07
CA MET A 157 15.46 -5.85 13.78
C MET A 157 16.54 -6.90 13.61
N ALA A 158 17.29 -7.24 14.67
CA ALA A 158 18.26 -8.34 14.60
C ALA A 158 17.58 -9.71 14.39
N LYS A 159 16.42 -9.94 15.01
CA LYS A 159 15.60 -11.15 14.80
C LYS A 159 15.05 -11.22 13.38
N LEU A 160 14.51 -10.10 12.89
CA LEU A 160 14.00 -10.00 11.52
C LEU A 160 15.13 -10.22 10.51
N ASN A 161 16.26 -9.54 10.70
CA ASN A 161 17.45 -9.72 9.89
C ASN A 161 17.96 -11.16 9.97
N ALA A 162 17.98 -11.82 11.13
CA ALA A 162 18.37 -13.24 11.22
C ALA A 162 17.40 -14.17 10.47
N SER A 163 16.08 -13.92 10.57
CA SER A 163 15.07 -14.68 9.81
C SER A 163 15.17 -14.48 8.30
N LEU A 164 15.60 -13.29 7.85
CA LEU A 164 15.75 -12.96 6.43
C LEU A 164 17.16 -13.28 5.88
N GLN A 165 18.19 -13.21 6.72
CA GLN A 165 19.60 -13.53 6.41
C GLN A 165 19.93 -15.00 6.54
N ASN A 166 19.03 -15.83 7.06
CA ASN A 166 18.97 -17.21 6.61
C ASN A 166 18.52 -17.21 5.14
N GLU A 167 19.36 -16.60 4.30
CA GLU A 167 19.41 -16.71 2.86
C GLU A 167 19.44 -18.19 2.49
N VAL A 168 19.99 -19.04 3.37
CA VAL A 168 19.85 -20.50 3.37
C VAL A 168 18.39 -20.91 3.32
N ASP A 169 17.52 -20.51 4.24
CA ASP A 169 16.13 -20.96 4.29
C ASP A 169 15.31 -20.48 3.09
N ILE A 170 15.48 -19.21 2.66
CA ILE A 170 14.78 -18.70 1.47
C ILE A 170 15.34 -19.30 0.17
N LYS A 171 16.67 -19.47 0.05
CA LYS A 171 17.29 -20.14 -1.10
C LYS A 171 16.99 -21.64 -1.11
N GLU A 172 16.78 -22.28 0.04
CA GLU A 172 16.36 -23.67 0.15
C GLU A 172 14.87 -23.83 -0.18
N LEU A 173 14.01 -22.88 0.20
CA LEU A 173 12.59 -22.94 -0.15
C LEU A 173 12.34 -22.59 -1.63
N ILE A 174 12.82 -21.41 -2.07
CA ILE A 174 12.54 -20.85 -3.39
C ILE A 174 13.51 -21.42 -4.42
N GLY A 175 14.80 -21.48 -4.10
CA GLY A 175 15.85 -21.89 -5.03
C GLY A 175 16.51 -20.72 -5.77
N GLN A 176 17.70 -20.98 -6.30
CA GLN A 176 18.37 -20.08 -7.25
C GLN A 176 17.86 -20.34 -8.68
N ALA A 177 18.01 -19.37 -9.58
CA ALA A 177 17.53 -19.48 -10.97
C ALA A 177 18.12 -20.71 -11.70
N ALA A 178 19.35 -21.09 -11.37
CA ALA A 178 20.04 -22.24 -11.96
C ALA A 178 19.81 -23.57 -11.22
N ASN A 179 18.94 -23.62 -10.19
CA ASN A 179 18.68 -24.86 -9.47
C ASN A 179 17.99 -25.88 -10.40
N THR A 180 18.66 -27.00 -10.65
CA THR A 180 18.15 -28.17 -11.39
C THR A 180 18.08 -29.38 -10.47
N GLY A 181 17.37 -30.44 -10.87
CA GLY A 181 17.38 -31.74 -10.14
C GLY A 181 16.26 -31.92 -9.12
N GLY A 182 15.23 -31.06 -9.11
CA GLY A 182 14.01 -31.27 -8.33
C GLY A 182 13.15 -32.41 -8.90
N THR A 183 12.30 -33.00 -8.06
CA THR A 183 11.24 -33.93 -8.48
C THR A 183 9.88 -33.28 -8.26
N SER A 184 8.78 -33.92 -8.66
CA SER A 184 7.43 -33.42 -8.34
C SER A 184 7.18 -33.23 -6.84
N ASN A 185 7.95 -33.92 -6.00
CA ASN A 185 7.74 -33.96 -4.55
C ASN A 185 8.92 -33.34 -3.76
N ALA A 186 10.14 -33.34 -4.31
CA ALA A 186 11.36 -32.92 -3.61
C ALA A 186 12.12 -31.80 -4.34
N GLY A 187 12.91 -31.03 -3.60
CA GLY A 187 13.70 -29.90 -4.09
C GLY A 187 13.02 -28.53 -3.93
N THR A 188 13.79 -27.47 -4.17
CA THR A 188 13.33 -26.07 -4.11
C THR A 188 12.21 -25.78 -5.11
N ALA A 189 11.39 -24.74 -4.89
CA ALA A 189 10.30 -24.38 -5.79
C ALA A 189 10.77 -24.18 -7.25
N MET A 190 11.90 -23.50 -7.47
CA MET A 190 12.50 -23.31 -8.80
C MET A 190 12.94 -24.64 -9.43
N ALA A 191 13.53 -25.54 -8.65
CA ALA A 191 13.96 -26.85 -9.16
C ALA A 191 12.75 -27.69 -9.64
N LYS A 192 11.63 -27.63 -8.92
CA LYS A 192 10.37 -28.30 -9.31
C LYS A 192 9.80 -27.70 -10.59
N LEU A 193 9.76 -26.37 -10.70
CA LEU A 193 9.29 -25.67 -11.89
C LEU A 193 10.14 -25.99 -13.12
N ASN A 194 11.47 -25.97 -12.99
CA ASN A 194 12.40 -26.33 -14.07
C ASN A 194 12.20 -27.78 -14.53
N LYS A 195 11.95 -28.71 -13.60
CA LYS A 195 11.64 -30.11 -13.93
C LYS A 195 10.32 -30.24 -14.69
N LEU A 196 9.26 -29.57 -14.24
CA LEU A 196 7.96 -29.57 -14.91
C LEU A 196 8.05 -29.04 -16.34
N LEU A 197 8.78 -27.94 -16.56
CA LEU A 197 9.00 -27.37 -17.88
C LEU A 197 9.78 -28.34 -18.79
N THR A 198 10.80 -29.00 -18.25
CA THR A 198 11.59 -30.00 -18.98
C THR A 198 10.73 -31.21 -19.36
N ASP A 199 9.96 -31.75 -18.41
CA ASP A 199 9.09 -32.90 -18.65
C ASP A 199 8.00 -32.59 -19.66
N TRP A 200 7.37 -31.42 -19.56
CA TRP A 200 6.37 -30.97 -20.53
C TRP A 200 6.97 -30.83 -21.93
N THR A 201 8.16 -30.25 -22.04
CA THR A 201 8.88 -30.09 -23.31
C THR A 201 9.19 -31.44 -23.95
N ASN A 202 9.73 -32.38 -23.16
CA ASN A 202 10.06 -33.73 -23.62
C ASN A 202 8.80 -34.52 -24.03
N ALA A 203 7.76 -34.50 -23.21
CA ALA A 203 6.50 -35.20 -23.51
C ALA A 203 5.83 -34.64 -24.76
N ARG A 204 5.88 -33.31 -24.96
CA ARG A 204 5.39 -32.65 -26.17
C ARG A 204 6.21 -33.05 -27.40
N ALA A 205 7.54 -33.09 -27.31
CA ALA A 205 8.42 -33.50 -28.41
C ALA A 205 8.09 -34.92 -28.88
N VAL A 206 7.99 -35.89 -27.95
CA VAL A 206 7.65 -37.29 -28.27
C VAL A 206 6.30 -37.41 -29.01
N LYS A 207 5.27 -36.65 -28.58
CA LYS A 207 3.98 -36.64 -29.27
C LYS A 207 4.07 -36.08 -30.69
N ILE A 208 4.83 -35.00 -30.87
CA ILE A 208 5.06 -34.40 -32.20
C ILE A 208 5.80 -35.38 -33.11
N ASP A 209 6.84 -36.05 -32.61
CA ASP A 209 7.61 -37.04 -33.38
C ASP A 209 6.74 -38.23 -33.79
N THR A 210 5.84 -38.68 -32.90
CA THR A 210 4.87 -39.75 -33.20
C THR A 210 3.93 -39.34 -34.34
N ILE A 211 3.39 -38.11 -34.30
CA ILE A 211 2.51 -37.59 -35.35
C ILE A 211 3.27 -37.46 -36.67
N ASN A 212 4.47 -36.86 -36.64
CA ASN A 212 5.30 -36.68 -37.83
C ASN A 212 5.66 -38.03 -38.48
N SER A 213 5.96 -39.05 -37.66
CA SER A 213 6.25 -40.40 -38.14
C SER A 213 5.01 -41.06 -38.77
N ALA A 214 3.83 -40.88 -38.18
CA ALA A 214 2.58 -41.42 -38.69
C ALA A 214 2.14 -40.75 -40.00
N ILE A 215 2.30 -39.43 -40.13
CA ILE A 215 1.95 -38.68 -41.35
C ILE A 215 2.98 -38.94 -42.45
N GLY A 216 4.27 -38.86 -42.11
CA GLY A 216 5.38 -38.95 -43.06
C GLY A 216 5.63 -37.65 -43.84
N THR A 217 6.55 -37.72 -44.79
CA THR A 217 6.89 -36.61 -45.70
C THR A 217 6.43 -36.93 -47.13
N THR A 218 6.32 -35.91 -47.98
CA THR A 218 5.89 -36.06 -49.40
C THR A 218 6.71 -37.08 -50.18
N GLY A 219 8.00 -37.27 -49.83
CA GLY A 219 8.87 -38.28 -50.43
C GLY A 219 8.77 -39.68 -49.81
N SER A 220 7.89 -39.91 -48.84
CA SER A 220 7.74 -41.23 -48.21
C SER A 220 7.18 -42.25 -49.20
N THR A 221 7.86 -43.38 -49.36
CA THR A 221 7.47 -44.49 -50.25
C THR A 221 7.41 -45.82 -49.49
N GLY A 222 6.91 -46.90 -50.12
CA GLY A 222 6.90 -48.24 -49.52
C GLY A 222 5.73 -48.54 -48.58
N GLY A 223 4.66 -47.71 -48.59
CA GLY A 223 3.44 -47.98 -47.83
C GLY A 223 2.59 -49.09 -48.44
N THR A 224 1.83 -49.78 -47.60
CA THR A 224 0.79 -50.76 -47.98
C THR A 224 -0.55 -50.37 -47.38
N ALA A 225 -1.62 -51.14 -47.62
CA ALA A 225 -2.91 -50.87 -46.96
C ALA A 225 -2.78 -50.81 -45.42
N THR A 226 -1.90 -51.63 -44.84
CA THR A 226 -1.74 -51.76 -43.39
C THR A 226 -0.46 -51.13 -42.85
N ALA A 227 0.61 -51.00 -43.64
CA ALA A 227 1.92 -50.53 -43.19
C ALA A 227 2.35 -49.20 -43.84
N GLY A 228 3.27 -48.47 -43.19
CA GLY A 228 3.80 -47.20 -43.65
C GLY A 228 3.03 -45.98 -43.17
N SER A 229 3.64 -44.80 -43.32
CA SER A 229 3.02 -43.51 -43.00
C SER A 229 1.85 -43.20 -43.94
N VAL A 230 0.96 -42.28 -43.55
CA VAL A 230 -0.17 -41.84 -44.37
C VAL A 230 0.30 -41.42 -45.76
N MET A 231 1.37 -40.64 -45.84
CA MET A 231 1.91 -40.19 -47.12
C MET A 231 2.50 -41.34 -47.95
N ALA A 232 3.16 -42.32 -47.32
CA ALA A 232 3.65 -43.51 -48.00
C ALA A 232 2.49 -44.34 -48.60
N LYS A 233 1.37 -44.46 -47.87
CA LYS A 233 0.15 -45.14 -48.35
C LYS A 233 -0.50 -44.36 -49.49
N LEU A 234 -0.59 -43.04 -49.37
CA LEU A 234 -1.13 -42.17 -50.41
C LEU A 234 -0.31 -42.25 -51.70
N ASN A 235 1.02 -42.18 -51.60
CA ASN A 235 1.92 -42.33 -52.74
C ASN A 235 1.78 -43.72 -53.40
N ALA A 236 1.61 -44.78 -52.62
CA ALA A 236 1.36 -46.12 -53.16
C ALA A 236 0.02 -46.20 -53.93
N LEU A 237 -1.03 -45.51 -53.45
CA LEU A 237 -2.31 -45.42 -54.16
C LEU A 237 -2.19 -44.59 -55.46
N LEU A 238 -1.56 -43.42 -55.40
CA LEU A 238 -1.33 -42.59 -56.59
C LEU A 238 -0.50 -43.31 -57.66
N SER A 239 0.50 -44.09 -57.26
CA SER A 239 1.27 -44.92 -58.18
C SER A 239 0.40 -45.95 -58.91
N LYS A 240 -0.55 -46.58 -58.22
CA LYS A 240 -1.48 -47.53 -58.85
C LYS A 240 -2.48 -46.85 -59.78
N VAL A 241 -2.96 -45.66 -59.43
CA VAL A 241 -3.91 -44.90 -60.25
C VAL A 241 -3.24 -44.29 -61.49
N SER A 242 -1.99 -43.83 -61.38
CA SER A 242 -1.21 -43.28 -62.50
C SER A 242 -0.81 -44.32 -63.56
N GLY A 243 -0.76 -45.61 -63.20
CA GLY A 243 -0.65 -46.72 -64.16
C GLY A 243 -1.93 -46.98 -64.98
N GLY A 244 -3.01 -46.25 -64.69
CA GLY A 244 -4.31 -46.40 -65.31
C GLY A 244 -5.20 -47.38 -64.55
N VAL A 245 -6.31 -46.88 -64.01
CA VAL A 245 -7.38 -47.71 -63.42
C VAL A 245 -8.65 -47.47 -64.22
N GLY A 246 -9.27 -48.56 -64.69
CA GLY A 246 -10.54 -48.51 -65.43
C GLY A 246 -10.38 -48.61 -66.95
N ILE A 247 -11.25 -47.92 -67.67
CA ILE A 247 -11.37 -48.00 -69.12
C ILE A 247 -10.32 -47.10 -69.77
N LYS A 248 -9.43 -47.71 -70.56
CA LYS A 248 -8.40 -47.03 -71.35
C LYS A 248 -9.00 -46.37 -72.59
N SER A 249 -9.84 -47.09 -73.32
CA SER A 249 -10.53 -46.55 -74.49
C SER A 249 -11.88 -47.23 -74.72
N ILE A 250 -12.83 -46.49 -75.29
CA ILE A 250 -14.08 -47.03 -75.82
C ILE A 250 -14.18 -46.62 -77.27
N GLN A 251 -14.11 -47.58 -78.18
CA GLN A 251 -14.38 -47.35 -79.59
C GLN A 251 -15.81 -47.76 -79.89
N ARG A 252 -16.54 -46.96 -80.66
CA ARG A 252 -17.94 -47.22 -80.99
C ARG A 252 -18.13 -47.11 -82.49
N GLY A 253 -19.00 -47.94 -83.04
CA GLY A 253 -19.38 -47.83 -84.43
C GLY A 253 -20.56 -48.72 -84.74
N SER A 254 -20.93 -48.75 -86.01
CA SER A 254 -21.94 -49.65 -86.53
C SER A 254 -21.57 -50.09 -87.94
N PHE A 255 -22.07 -51.24 -88.34
CA PHE A 255 -21.97 -51.72 -89.71
C PHE A 255 -23.29 -52.36 -90.12
N VAL A 256 -23.53 -52.39 -91.42
CA VAL A 256 -24.67 -53.11 -92.00
C VAL A 256 -24.19 -54.49 -92.39
N GLU A 257 -24.89 -55.53 -91.94
CA GLU A 257 -24.60 -56.89 -92.35
C GLU A 257 -25.33 -57.22 -93.66
N ASP A 258 -24.58 -57.65 -94.68
CA ASP A 258 -25.08 -57.89 -96.05
C ASP A 258 -25.61 -59.33 -96.27
N PHE A 259 -26.55 -59.49 -97.21
CA PHE A 259 -27.21 -60.73 -97.64
C PHE A 259 -26.28 -61.61 -98.50
N SER A 260 -25.62 -62.64 -97.93
CA SER A 260 -25.02 -63.73 -98.74
C SER A 260 -25.48 -65.12 -98.31
N VAL A 261 -25.69 -66.04 -99.24
CA VAL A 261 -26.31 -67.37 -99.02
C VAL A 261 -25.39 -68.41 -98.32
N GLU A 262 -24.40 -67.97 -97.55
CA GLU A 262 -23.47 -68.87 -96.84
C GLU A 262 -24.01 -69.32 -95.47
N THR A 263 -23.71 -70.54 -95.03
CA THR A 263 -24.21 -71.12 -93.76
C THR A 263 -23.68 -70.42 -92.51
N VAL A 264 -22.47 -69.83 -92.57
CA VAL A 264 -21.88 -68.98 -91.53
C VAL A 264 -21.08 -67.88 -92.22
N LYS A 265 -21.38 -66.61 -91.92
CA LYS A 265 -20.60 -65.47 -92.42
C LYS A 265 -19.76 -64.88 -91.30
N THR A 266 -18.48 -64.66 -91.57
CA THR A 266 -17.57 -63.91 -90.70
C THR A 266 -17.27 -62.57 -91.33
N THR A 267 -17.65 -61.48 -90.66
CA THR A 267 -17.37 -60.10 -91.08
C THR A 267 -16.27 -59.51 -90.21
N LYS A 268 -15.20 -59.06 -90.84
CA LYS A 268 -14.08 -58.39 -90.16
C LYS A 268 -14.39 -56.90 -89.98
N ILE A 269 -14.45 -56.45 -88.73
CA ILE A 269 -14.68 -55.05 -88.37
C ILE A 269 -13.36 -54.44 -87.91
N THR A 270 -12.83 -53.50 -88.67
CA THR A 270 -11.58 -52.79 -88.34
C THR A 270 -11.82 -51.77 -87.23
N ILE A 271 -10.93 -51.74 -86.26
CA ILE A 271 -10.93 -50.84 -85.10
C ILE A 271 -9.52 -50.25 -84.92
N SER A 272 -9.42 -49.16 -84.17
CA SER A 272 -8.11 -48.64 -83.75
C SER A 272 -7.40 -49.62 -82.82
N THR A 273 -6.08 -49.50 -82.69
CA THR A 273 -5.28 -50.46 -81.94
C THR A 273 -5.74 -50.60 -80.48
N VAL A 274 -6.01 -51.83 -80.07
CA VAL A 274 -6.32 -52.25 -78.70
C VAL A 274 -5.42 -53.41 -78.27
N ASN A 275 -5.26 -53.63 -76.96
CA ASN A 275 -4.74 -54.89 -76.44
C ASN A 275 -5.87 -55.95 -76.37
N PRO A 276 -5.86 -57.01 -77.19
CA PRO A 276 -6.94 -58.00 -77.22
C PRO A 276 -7.17 -58.71 -75.89
N GLN A 277 -6.13 -58.90 -75.08
CA GLN A 277 -6.24 -59.57 -73.77
C GLN A 277 -6.93 -58.72 -72.70
N LYS A 278 -7.01 -57.39 -72.92
CA LYS A 278 -7.63 -56.43 -72.01
C LYS A 278 -8.88 -55.78 -72.61
N THR A 279 -9.45 -56.41 -73.63
CA THR A 279 -10.53 -55.83 -74.41
C THR A 279 -11.70 -56.79 -74.46
N PHE A 280 -12.92 -56.25 -74.33
CA PHE A 280 -14.12 -56.96 -74.74
C PHE A 280 -14.93 -56.13 -75.73
N VAL A 281 -15.72 -56.82 -76.55
CA VAL A 281 -16.58 -56.21 -77.56
C VAL A 281 -18.03 -56.47 -77.19
N ILE A 282 -18.81 -55.40 -77.04
CA ILE A 282 -20.25 -55.46 -76.92
C ILE A 282 -20.82 -55.32 -78.32
N ILE A 283 -21.72 -56.23 -78.69
CA ILE A 283 -22.51 -56.13 -79.92
C ILE A 283 -23.95 -55.81 -79.53
N ASN A 284 -24.58 -54.86 -80.22
CA ASN A 284 -25.99 -54.54 -80.07
C ASN A 284 -26.68 -54.53 -81.45
N GLY A 285 -27.85 -55.15 -81.53
CA GLY A 285 -28.53 -55.41 -82.80
C GLY A 285 -28.24 -56.80 -83.35
N GLY A 286 -28.76 -57.08 -84.53
CA GLY A 286 -28.68 -58.39 -85.17
C GLY A 286 -29.58 -58.46 -86.39
N LEU A 287 -29.63 -59.64 -87.00
CA LEU A 287 -30.45 -59.91 -88.17
C LEU A 287 -31.86 -60.34 -87.77
N SER A 288 -32.83 -60.07 -88.65
CA SER A 288 -34.16 -60.68 -88.59
C SER A 288 -34.20 -61.80 -89.63
N ALA A 289 -34.44 -63.04 -89.21
CA ALA A 289 -34.54 -64.20 -90.08
C ALA A 289 -35.89 -64.89 -89.90
N GLY A 290 -36.63 -65.09 -90.99
CA GLY A 290 -37.93 -65.73 -90.93
C GLY A 290 -38.63 -65.84 -92.26
N TYR A 291 -39.77 -66.52 -92.27
CA TYR A 291 -40.74 -66.41 -93.35
C TYR A 291 -41.51 -65.09 -93.19
N SER A 292 -42.15 -64.58 -94.26
CA SER A 292 -42.83 -63.27 -94.32
C SER A 292 -43.84 -62.98 -93.18
N ASN A 293 -44.18 -63.99 -92.38
CA ASN A 293 -45.20 -64.05 -91.36
C ASN A 293 -44.71 -64.71 -90.03
N SER A 294 -43.40 -64.97 -89.86
CA SER A 294 -42.80 -65.45 -88.60
C SER A 294 -41.29 -65.16 -88.56
N SER A 295 -40.91 -64.03 -87.95
CA SER A 295 -39.51 -63.60 -87.82
C SER A 295 -38.89 -63.98 -86.48
N SER A 296 -37.73 -64.63 -86.52
CA SER A 296 -36.84 -64.91 -85.39
C SER A 296 -35.61 -63.99 -85.45
N ALA A 297 -35.18 -63.47 -84.29
CA ALA A 297 -33.94 -62.70 -84.24
C ALA A 297 -32.73 -63.63 -84.31
N VAL A 298 -31.87 -63.44 -85.31
CA VAL A 298 -30.55 -64.08 -85.39
C VAL A 298 -29.53 -63.11 -84.81
N ARG A 299 -28.99 -63.46 -83.64
CA ARG A 299 -27.96 -62.66 -82.97
C ARG A 299 -26.59 -63.15 -83.41
N GLY A 300 -25.78 -62.26 -83.96
CA GLY A 300 -24.37 -62.56 -84.15
C GLY A 300 -23.59 -62.51 -82.83
N TYR A 301 -22.40 -63.05 -82.87
CA TYR A 301 -21.46 -63.11 -81.75
C TYR A 301 -20.08 -62.66 -82.18
N VAL A 302 -19.24 -62.31 -81.20
CA VAL A 302 -17.82 -61.99 -81.44
C VAL A 302 -17.06 -63.29 -81.59
N GLY A 303 -16.46 -63.54 -82.75
CA GLY A 303 -15.63 -64.73 -83.00
C GLY A 303 -14.19 -64.55 -82.51
N THR A 304 -13.54 -63.45 -82.88
CA THR A 304 -12.14 -63.17 -82.51
C THR A 304 -11.96 -61.69 -82.28
N VAL A 305 -11.23 -61.32 -81.24
CA VAL A 305 -10.74 -59.95 -81.04
C VAL A 305 -9.24 -59.96 -81.31
N ALA A 306 -8.81 -59.16 -82.27
CA ALA A 306 -7.41 -58.94 -82.62
C ALA A 306 -7.03 -57.48 -82.35
N SER A 307 -5.75 -57.14 -82.48
CA SER A 307 -5.24 -55.83 -82.08
C SER A 307 -5.87 -54.66 -82.83
N THR A 308 -6.36 -54.87 -84.05
CA THR A 308 -6.90 -53.81 -84.93
C THR A 308 -8.22 -54.19 -85.58
N TYR A 309 -8.82 -55.31 -85.16
CA TYR A 309 -10.12 -55.74 -85.68
C TYR A 309 -10.80 -56.70 -84.71
N PHE A 310 -12.10 -56.88 -84.87
CA PHE A 310 -12.78 -58.07 -84.38
C PHE A 310 -13.59 -58.71 -85.48
N ASN A 311 -13.82 -60.02 -85.35
CA ASN A 311 -14.67 -60.78 -86.24
C ASN A 311 -16.06 -60.85 -85.63
N TYR A 312 -17.05 -60.35 -86.35
CA TYR A 312 -18.45 -60.62 -86.09
C TYR A 312 -18.87 -61.87 -86.86
N CYS A 313 -19.51 -62.82 -86.19
CA CYS A 313 -19.98 -64.07 -86.77
C CYS A 313 -21.49 -64.18 -86.59
N ALA A 314 -22.23 -64.56 -87.64
CA ALA A 314 -23.66 -64.84 -87.55
C ALA A 314 -23.97 -66.19 -88.22
N GLY A 315 -24.74 -67.04 -87.52
CA GLY A 315 -25.21 -68.31 -88.05
C GLY A 315 -26.42 -68.11 -88.95
N ARG A 316 -26.40 -68.67 -90.16
CA ARG A 316 -27.47 -68.54 -91.14
C ARG A 316 -28.20 -69.87 -91.27
N ALA A 317 -29.49 -69.90 -90.90
CA ALA A 317 -30.38 -70.97 -91.32
C ALA A 317 -30.85 -70.70 -92.76
N SER A 318 -31.38 -71.70 -93.47
CA SER A 318 -31.95 -71.59 -94.84
C SER A 318 -33.21 -70.71 -94.93
N LEU A 319 -33.21 -69.55 -94.28
CA LEU A 319 -34.30 -68.60 -94.16
C LEU A 319 -33.99 -67.33 -94.96
N THR A 320 -35.02 -66.54 -95.29
CA THR A 320 -34.83 -65.19 -95.83
C THR A 320 -34.42 -64.27 -94.68
N ILE A 321 -33.27 -63.59 -94.80
CA ILE A 321 -32.65 -62.80 -93.72
C ILE A 321 -32.59 -61.32 -94.10
N GLY A 322 -33.35 -60.44 -93.47
CA GLY A 322 -33.28 -58.99 -93.72
C GLY A 322 -31.96 -58.34 -93.28
N ALA A 323 -31.48 -57.33 -94.02
CA ALA A 323 -30.29 -56.58 -93.67
C ALA A 323 -30.51 -55.84 -92.34
N GLY A 324 -29.62 -56.07 -91.38
CA GLY A 324 -29.66 -55.47 -90.05
C GLY A 324 -28.47 -54.54 -89.83
N THR A 325 -28.69 -53.45 -89.10
CA THR A 325 -27.59 -52.64 -88.59
C THR A 325 -27.14 -53.18 -87.24
N VAL A 326 -25.84 -53.44 -87.11
CA VAL A 326 -25.21 -53.94 -85.90
C VAL A 326 -24.32 -52.84 -85.34
N GLY A 327 -24.62 -52.38 -84.13
CA GLY A 327 -23.77 -51.49 -83.35
C GLY A 327 -22.74 -52.27 -82.55
N TYR A 328 -21.55 -51.70 -82.37
CA TYR A 328 -20.51 -52.29 -81.54
C TYR A 328 -19.88 -51.26 -80.60
N GLN A 329 -19.39 -51.75 -79.46
CA GLN A 329 -18.51 -51.02 -78.55
C GLN A 329 -17.33 -51.90 -78.20
N VAL A 330 -16.11 -51.43 -78.48
CA VAL A 330 -14.87 -52.08 -78.07
C VAL A 330 -14.34 -51.34 -76.86
N VAL A 331 -14.31 -52.02 -75.71
CA VAL A 331 -13.88 -51.44 -74.42
C VAL A 331 -12.56 -52.06 -74.03
N GLU A 332 -11.49 -51.25 -74.05
CA GLU A 332 -10.15 -51.62 -73.61
C GLU A 332 -9.90 -51.10 -72.19
N PHE A 333 -9.28 -51.91 -71.33
CA PHE A 333 -8.84 -51.54 -69.97
C PHE A 333 -7.34 -51.28 -69.93
N TYR A 334 -6.89 -50.45 -68.98
CA TYR A 334 -5.47 -50.16 -68.75
C TYR A 334 -4.64 -51.40 -68.41
#